data_AF-A0A8B7E5M7-F1
#
_entry.id   AF-A0A8B7E5M7-F1
#
_cell.length_a   1.000
_cell.length_b   1.000
_cell.length_c   1.000
_cell.angle_alpha   90.00
_cell.angle_beta   90.00
_cell.angle_gamma   90.00
#
_symmetry.space_group_name_H-M   'P 1'
#
loop_
_entity.id
_entity.type
_entity.pdbx_description
1 polymer ?
#
loop_
_entity_poly.entity_id
_entity_poly.type
_entity_poly.pdbx_seq_one_letter_code
_entity_poly.pdbx_strand_id
1 'polypeptide(L)'
;MLAESNFQYKYFVKIKEEYYKNNRHMASTNDDISSSEVKKQFHPYIPTYENIKKNADAARHQLNILHHLPINKTLLKPREERLLSQFQYFLESSFDNIYGSYYDGVWMLGPDYFCEQPICVISNHLLAALKRITVASVKDLELIIYWIREHRKTFTQYTENAKQGIELGMVQPVEVCKSASRTLSTLYRQVYNGGPKNALNLGFSTLLLGNGNILNESYYKFITESHLEEFKNKNNGKEYVELLKEAIIDDFGKPLKDMIDYFKNEHFVYCSPSSVSSGLGGLPLKHKFKDSEKQEQ
;
A
#
# COMPACT_ATOMS: atom_id res chain seq x y z
N MET A 1 4.98 -24.41 36.01
CA MET A 1 5.12 -23.13 35.26
C MET A 1 3.85 -22.95 34.46
N LEU A 2 3.09 -21.90 34.77
CA LEU A 2 1.69 -21.73 34.43
C LEU A 2 1.47 -21.63 32.92
N ALA A 3 0.47 -22.37 32.44
CA ALA A 3 -0.21 -22.08 31.18
C ALA A 3 -0.97 -20.76 31.33
N GLU A 4 -0.29 -19.62 31.25
CA GLU A 4 -0.95 -18.32 31.29
C GLU A 4 -1.50 -17.98 29.90
N SER A 5 -2.65 -18.56 29.56
CA SER A 5 -3.42 -18.19 28.38
C SER A 5 -3.67 -16.66 28.30
N ASN A 6 -3.83 -16.00 29.45
CA ASN A 6 -3.99 -14.55 29.56
C ASN A 6 -2.73 -13.74 29.22
N PHE A 7 -1.54 -14.24 29.57
CA PHE A 7 -0.27 -13.57 29.25
C PHE A 7 0.01 -13.64 27.76
N GLN A 8 -0.12 -14.84 27.17
CA GLN A 8 0.05 -15.05 25.73
C GLN A 8 -0.93 -14.19 24.91
N TYR A 9 -2.21 -14.16 25.31
CA TYR A 9 -3.22 -13.32 24.66
C TYR A 9 -2.86 -11.84 24.68
N LYS A 10 -2.36 -11.31 25.80
CA LYS A 10 -1.95 -9.90 25.93
C LYS A 10 -0.82 -9.54 24.96
N TYR A 11 0.16 -10.42 24.73
CA TYR A 11 1.21 -10.17 23.73
C TYR A 11 0.68 -10.19 22.32
N PHE A 12 -0.23 -11.10 21.99
CA PHE A 12 -0.84 -11.15 20.67
C PHE A 12 -1.67 -9.90 20.35
N VAL A 13 -2.41 -9.38 21.33
CA VAL A 13 -3.09 -8.08 21.21
C VAL A 13 -2.07 -6.96 20.94
N LYS A 14 -0.95 -6.92 21.68
CA LYS A 14 0.10 -5.91 21.47
C LYS A 14 0.74 -6.01 20.07
N ILE A 15 0.96 -7.21 19.55
CA ILE A 15 1.45 -7.42 18.18
C ILE A 15 0.45 -6.86 17.16
N LYS A 16 -0.85 -7.12 17.34
CA LYS A 16 -1.92 -6.57 16.49
C LYS A 16 -1.94 -5.04 16.55
N GLU A 17 -1.81 -4.44 17.72
CA GLU A 17 -1.75 -2.98 17.89
C GLU A 17 -0.53 -2.38 17.17
N GLU A 18 0.65 -2.97 17.33
CA GLU A 18 1.86 -2.52 16.64
C GLU A 18 1.76 -2.70 15.11
N TYR A 19 1.10 -3.76 14.65
CA TYR A 19 0.82 -3.94 13.22
C TYR A 19 0.03 -2.77 12.65
N TYR A 20 -1.15 -2.44 13.20
CA TYR A 20 -2.00 -1.37 12.67
C TYR A 20 -1.41 0.02 12.86
N LYS A 21 -0.63 0.23 13.92
CA LYS A 21 0.12 1.47 14.15
C LYS A 21 1.15 1.74 13.05
N ASN A 22 1.82 0.70 12.55
CA ASN A 22 2.82 0.83 11.48
C ASN A 22 2.21 0.68 10.07
N ASN A 23 1.07 0.00 9.94
CA ASN A 23 0.37 -0.25 8.68
C ASN A 23 -0.96 0.50 8.64
N ARG A 24 -0.92 1.83 8.74
CA ARG A 24 -2.12 2.69 8.81
C ARG A 24 -3.06 2.56 7.61
N HIS A 25 -2.55 2.18 6.44
CA HIS A 25 -3.34 1.89 5.25
C HIS A 25 -4.25 0.66 5.42
N MET A 26 -3.96 -0.20 6.41
CA MET A 26 -4.76 -1.36 6.78
C MET A 26 -5.77 -1.07 7.89
N ALA A 27 -5.86 0.16 8.41
CA ALA A 27 -6.75 0.48 9.54
C ALA A 27 -8.21 0.02 9.33
N SER A 28 -8.70 0.03 8.09
CA SER A 28 -10.05 -0.41 7.74
C SER A 28 -10.30 -1.91 7.92
N THR A 29 -9.26 -2.74 7.90
CA THR A 29 -9.35 -4.20 8.11
C THR A 29 -9.33 -4.58 9.59
N ASN A 30 -9.13 -3.61 10.49
CA ASN A 30 -9.25 -3.85 11.92
C ASN A 30 -10.73 -3.83 12.32
N ASP A 31 -11.28 -5.00 12.60
CA ASP A 31 -12.67 -5.14 13.03
C ASP A 31 -12.93 -4.62 14.46
N ASP A 32 -11.86 -4.40 15.25
CA ASP A 32 -11.99 -3.94 16.63
C ASP A 32 -12.22 -2.42 16.75
N ILE A 33 -12.04 -1.66 15.65
CA ILE A 33 -12.15 -0.20 15.68
C ILE A 33 -13.42 0.30 14.99
N SER A 34 -13.93 1.42 15.48
CA SER A 34 -15.15 2.06 14.97
C SER A 34 -14.88 2.84 13.68
N SER A 35 -15.96 3.21 12.98
CA SER A 35 -15.93 4.09 11.80
C SER A 35 -15.21 5.42 12.07
N SER A 36 -15.43 6.04 13.25
CA SER A 36 -14.76 7.28 13.64
C SER A 36 -13.26 7.09 13.88
N GLU A 37 -12.86 5.91 14.33
CA GLU A 37 -11.46 5.58 14.55
C GLU A 37 -10.74 5.27 13.24
N VAL A 38 -11.39 4.61 12.27
CA VAL A 38 -10.88 4.45 10.90
C VAL A 38 -10.57 5.81 10.27
N LYS A 39 -11.45 6.81 10.42
CA LYS A 39 -11.22 8.17 9.90
C LYS A 39 -9.93 8.81 10.45
N LYS A 40 -9.60 8.55 11.71
CA LYS A 40 -8.39 9.09 12.37
C LYS A 40 -7.14 8.29 12.00
N GLN A 41 -7.27 6.96 11.98
CA GLN A 41 -6.12 6.07 11.87
C GLN A 41 -5.72 5.82 10.42
N PHE A 42 -6.66 5.77 9.47
CA PHE A 42 -6.32 5.49 8.08
C PHE A 42 -5.45 6.59 7.47
N HIS A 43 -4.41 6.15 6.78
CA HIS A 43 -3.56 6.99 5.94
C HIS A 43 -3.04 6.15 4.78
N PRO A 44 -2.94 6.69 3.55
CA PRO A 44 -2.40 5.95 2.41
C PRO A 44 -1.02 5.37 2.69
N TYR A 45 -0.69 4.26 2.04
CA TYR A 45 0.62 3.64 2.17
C TYR A 45 1.65 4.48 1.43
N ILE A 46 2.65 5.03 2.13
CA ILE A 46 3.74 5.79 1.52
C ILE A 46 5.04 5.01 1.70
N PRO A 47 5.57 4.35 0.65
CA PRO A 47 6.70 3.43 0.74
C PRO A 47 8.05 4.16 0.80
N THR A 48 8.22 5.17 1.65
CA THR A 48 9.56 5.75 1.86
C THR A 48 10.46 4.75 2.58
N TYR A 49 11.77 4.86 2.40
CA TYR A 49 12.72 3.98 3.08
C TYR A 49 12.56 4.03 4.60
N GLU A 50 12.25 5.20 5.18
CA GLU A 50 12.02 5.35 6.62
C GLU A 50 10.78 4.57 7.08
N ASN A 51 9.68 4.65 6.33
CA ASN A 51 8.44 3.95 6.68
C ASN A 51 8.61 2.43 6.57
N ILE A 52 9.27 1.96 5.51
CA ILE A 52 9.54 0.53 5.30
C ILE A 52 10.49 0.02 6.40
N LYS A 53 11.56 0.76 6.70
CA LYS A 53 12.50 0.44 7.79
C LYS A 53 11.80 0.41 9.14
N LYS A 54 10.99 1.42 9.45
CA LYS A 54 10.24 1.49 10.70
C LYS A 54 9.32 0.28 10.87
N ASN A 55 8.62 -0.13 9.82
CA ASN A 55 7.75 -1.31 9.88
C ASN A 55 8.55 -2.61 10.13
N ALA A 56 9.67 -2.79 9.41
CA ALA A 56 10.55 -3.94 9.58
C ALA A 56 11.18 -3.98 10.99
N ASP A 57 11.63 -2.84 11.51
CA ASP A 57 12.21 -2.72 12.85
C ASP A 57 11.17 -3.01 13.94
N ALA A 58 9.93 -2.55 13.77
CA ALA A 58 8.84 -2.83 14.69
C ALA A 58 8.52 -4.34 14.73
N ALA A 59 8.47 -5.00 13.58
CA ALA A 59 8.25 -6.45 13.50
C ALA A 59 9.39 -7.23 14.17
N ARG A 60 10.66 -6.88 13.87
CA ARG A 60 11.84 -7.48 14.50
C ARG A 60 11.87 -7.26 16.02
N HIS A 61 11.47 -6.08 16.48
CA HIS A 61 11.39 -5.80 17.91
C HIS A 61 10.37 -6.71 18.60
N GLN A 62 9.19 -6.89 18.03
CA GLN A 62 8.19 -7.83 18.56
C GLN A 62 8.66 -9.28 18.48
N LEU A 63 9.36 -9.68 17.41
CA LEU A 63 9.92 -11.02 17.27
C LEU A 63 10.94 -11.30 18.37
N ASN A 64 11.81 -10.33 18.67
CA ASN A 64 12.79 -10.44 19.73
C ASN A 64 12.10 -10.61 21.09
N ILE A 65 11.04 -9.85 21.37
CA ILE A 65 10.23 -10.02 22.59
C ILE A 65 9.65 -11.44 22.63
N LEU A 66 9.05 -11.91 21.53
CA LEU A 66 8.42 -13.23 21.43
C LEU A 66 9.42 -14.37 21.71
N HIS A 67 10.65 -14.25 21.22
CA HIS A 67 11.73 -15.23 21.45
C HIS A 67 12.23 -15.29 22.89
N HIS A 68 12.09 -14.19 23.65
CA HIS A 68 12.54 -14.10 25.04
C HIS A 68 11.41 -14.29 26.05
N LEU A 69 10.19 -14.63 25.60
CA LEU A 69 9.13 -14.98 26.53
C LEU A 69 9.48 -16.29 27.28
N PRO A 70 9.18 -16.38 28.58
CA PRO A 70 9.44 -17.58 29.38
C PRO A 70 8.42 -18.70 29.07
N ILE A 71 8.36 -19.13 27.81
CA ILE A 71 7.46 -20.16 27.31
C ILE A 71 8.20 -21.49 27.30
N ASN A 72 7.68 -22.47 28.05
CA ASN A 72 8.16 -23.84 27.91
C ASN A 72 7.48 -24.52 26.72
N LYS A 73 8.18 -24.61 25.59
CA LYS A 73 7.65 -25.19 24.34
C LYS A 73 7.15 -26.63 24.49
N THR A 74 7.71 -27.42 25.41
CA THR A 74 7.29 -28.82 25.63
C THR A 74 5.95 -28.95 26.37
N LEU A 75 5.46 -27.86 26.96
CA LEU A 75 4.17 -27.82 27.67
C LEU A 75 3.06 -27.15 26.85
N LEU A 76 3.35 -26.69 25.64
CA LEU A 76 2.35 -26.05 24.77
C LEU A 76 1.34 -27.08 24.28
N LYS A 77 0.06 -26.71 24.28
CA LYS A 77 -0.96 -27.45 23.54
C LYS A 77 -0.74 -27.25 22.04
N PRO A 78 -1.15 -28.20 21.18
CA PRO A 78 -0.99 -28.06 19.73
C PRO A 78 -1.56 -26.75 19.14
N ARG A 79 -2.65 -26.22 19.72
CA ARG A 79 -3.22 -24.92 19.31
C ARG A 79 -2.32 -23.73 19.66
N GLU A 80 -1.67 -23.78 20.82
CA GLU A 80 -0.77 -22.72 21.30
C GLU A 80 0.54 -22.74 20.54
N GLU A 81 1.07 -23.94 20.26
CA GLU A 81 2.25 -24.12 19.41
C GLU A 81 2.02 -23.62 17.97
N ARG A 82 0.86 -23.96 17.39
CA ARG A 82 0.46 -23.43 16.07
C ARG A 82 0.38 -21.91 16.09
N LEU A 83 -0.27 -21.33 17.09
CA LEU A 83 -0.43 -19.89 17.20
C LEU A 83 0.92 -19.18 17.33
N LEU A 84 1.80 -19.69 18.21
CA LEU A 84 3.16 -19.17 18.36
C LEU A 84 3.92 -19.20 17.03
N SER A 85 3.86 -20.31 16.30
CA SER A 85 4.52 -20.46 14.99
C SER A 85 3.97 -19.48 13.96
N GLN A 86 2.66 -19.26 13.94
CA GLN A 86 2.03 -18.28 13.05
C GLN A 86 2.49 -16.85 13.35
N PHE A 87 2.60 -16.47 14.63
CA PHE A 87 3.10 -15.15 15.01
C PHE A 87 4.59 -14.99 14.73
N GLN A 88 5.40 -16.03 14.93
CA GLN A 88 6.81 -16.01 14.53
C GLN A 88 6.93 -15.75 13.03
N TYR A 89 6.24 -16.54 12.20
CA TYR A 89 6.23 -16.35 10.75
C TYR A 89 5.74 -14.97 10.33
N PHE A 90 4.65 -14.49 10.94
CA PHE A 90 4.09 -13.16 10.68
C PHE A 90 5.10 -12.04 10.97
N LEU A 91 5.88 -12.15 12.06
CA LEU A 91 6.87 -11.15 12.45
C LEU A 91 8.18 -11.28 11.65
N GLU A 92 8.60 -12.51 11.33
CA GLU A 92 9.75 -12.77 10.45
C GLU A 92 9.54 -12.19 9.05
N SER A 93 8.30 -12.23 8.56
CA SER A 93 7.88 -11.62 7.29
C SER A 93 7.54 -10.11 7.41
N SER A 94 7.99 -9.41 8.44
CA SER A 94 7.71 -7.98 8.63
C SER A 94 6.22 -7.62 8.63
N PHE A 95 5.43 -8.41 9.36
CA PHE A 95 3.97 -8.37 9.42
C PHE A 95 3.27 -8.84 8.13
N ASP A 96 3.61 -10.03 7.66
CA ASP A 96 3.05 -10.65 6.45
C ASP A 96 3.41 -9.97 5.13
N ASN A 97 4.48 -9.18 5.12
CA ASN A 97 5.12 -8.76 3.88
C ASN A 97 6.02 -9.89 3.37
N ILE A 98 5.39 -10.95 2.85
CA ILE A 98 6.03 -12.17 2.33
C ILE A 98 7.04 -11.90 1.19
N TYR A 99 7.06 -10.68 0.64
CA TYR A 99 7.96 -10.27 -0.43
C TYR A 99 9.21 -9.55 0.04
N GLY A 100 9.27 -9.08 1.29
CA GLY A 100 10.51 -8.54 1.82
C GLY A 100 10.36 -7.47 2.89
N SER A 101 11.28 -7.49 3.83
CA SER A 101 11.56 -6.42 4.76
C SER A 101 12.36 -5.29 4.12
N TYR A 102 12.58 -4.21 4.87
CA TYR A 102 13.56 -3.18 4.48
C TYR A 102 14.94 -3.76 4.09
N TYR A 103 15.36 -4.84 4.74
CA TYR A 103 16.72 -5.33 4.75
C TYR A 103 17.08 -6.27 3.59
N ASP A 104 16.10 -6.83 2.88
CA ASP A 104 16.33 -7.56 1.63
C ASP A 104 16.29 -6.65 0.40
N GLY A 105 15.81 -5.41 0.56
CA GLY A 105 15.78 -4.42 -0.50
C GLY A 105 14.75 -4.69 -1.61
N VAL A 106 13.83 -5.65 -1.44
CA VAL A 106 12.83 -6.00 -2.48
C VAL A 106 11.92 -4.82 -2.83
N TRP A 107 11.70 -3.91 -1.88
CA TRP A 107 10.95 -2.68 -2.07
C TRP A 107 11.52 -1.73 -3.15
N MET A 108 12.77 -1.93 -3.58
CA MET A 108 13.41 -1.19 -4.66
C MET A 108 13.20 -1.82 -6.05
N LEU A 109 12.68 -3.04 -6.15
CA LEU A 109 12.60 -3.78 -7.42
C LEU A 109 11.46 -3.35 -8.35
N GLY A 110 10.55 -2.50 -7.86
CA GLY A 110 9.29 -2.21 -8.54
C GLY A 110 8.30 -3.37 -8.43
N PRO A 111 7.22 -3.37 -9.25
CA PRO A 111 6.22 -4.42 -9.22
C PRO A 111 6.82 -5.78 -9.58
N ASP A 112 6.27 -6.84 -9.01
CA ASP A 112 6.63 -8.21 -9.34
C ASP A 112 5.66 -8.86 -10.35
N TYR A 113 5.98 -10.08 -10.78
CA TYR A 113 5.18 -10.85 -11.75
C TYR A 113 3.73 -11.11 -11.28
N PHE A 114 3.55 -11.51 -10.02
CA PHE A 114 2.26 -11.90 -9.42
C PHE A 114 1.47 -10.70 -8.89
N CYS A 115 2.12 -9.55 -8.74
CA CYS A 115 1.59 -8.31 -8.23
C CYS A 115 0.94 -8.50 -6.83
N GLU A 116 1.67 -9.17 -5.95
CA GLU A 116 1.23 -9.42 -4.57
C GLU A 116 1.78 -8.36 -3.60
N GLN A 117 2.66 -7.47 -4.07
CA GLN A 117 3.13 -6.31 -3.31
C GLN A 117 2.07 -5.22 -3.14
N PRO A 118 2.21 -4.34 -2.13
CA PRO A 118 1.26 -3.26 -1.87
C PRO A 118 1.01 -2.30 -3.05
N ILE A 119 1.95 -2.18 -4.00
CA ILE A 119 1.82 -1.34 -5.22
C ILE A 119 0.59 -1.73 -6.06
N CYS A 120 0.17 -2.99 -5.95
CA CYS A 120 -0.88 -3.60 -6.76
C CYS A 120 -2.28 -3.42 -6.18
N VAL A 121 -2.39 -3.09 -4.89
CA VAL A 121 -3.66 -3.04 -4.14
C VAL A 121 -3.94 -1.67 -3.53
N ILE A 122 -3.23 -0.62 -3.97
CA ILE A 122 -3.37 0.75 -3.47
C ILE A 122 -4.83 1.23 -3.52
N SER A 123 -5.51 1.07 -4.66
CA SER A 123 -6.93 1.47 -4.80
C SER A 123 -7.85 0.69 -3.87
N ASN A 124 -7.49 -0.55 -3.52
CA ASN A 124 -8.31 -1.42 -2.69
C ASN A 124 -8.24 -1.01 -1.23
N HIS A 125 -7.07 -0.56 -0.75
CA HIS A 125 -6.94 0.01 0.60
C HIS A 125 -7.83 1.25 0.77
N LEU A 126 -7.82 2.17 -0.21
CA LEU A 126 -8.69 3.34 -0.19
C LEU A 126 -10.17 2.94 -0.24
N LEU A 127 -10.55 2.02 -1.15
CA LEU A 127 -11.92 1.52 -1.24
C LEU A 127 -12.40 0.89 0.09
N ALA A 128 -11.56 0.07 0.72
CA ALA A 128 -11.87 -0.57 2.00
C ALA A 128 -12.08 0.45 3.12
N ALA A 129 -11.24 1.49 3.19
CA ALA A 129 -11.40 2.59 4.14
C ALA A 129 -12.69 3.37 3.90
N LEU A 130 -12.98 3.73 2.65
CA LEU A 130 -14.20 4.46 2.30
C LEU A 130 -15.47 3.67 2.65
N LYS A 131 -15.47 2.35 2.47
CA LYS A 131 -16.59 1.47 2.86
C LYS A 131 -16.79 1.37 4.37
N ARG A 132 -15.74 1.60 5.17
CA ARG A 132 -15.77 1.49 6.65
C ARG A 132 -16.16 2.78 7.35
N ILE A 133 -16.15 3.92 6.65
CA ILE A 133 -16.51 5.22 7.23
C ILE A 133 -17.93 5.64 6.90
N THR A 134 -18.51 6.45 7.79
CA THR A 134 -19.81 7.12 7.57
C THR A 134 -19.55 8.59 7.27
N VAL A 135 -20.07 9.12 6.17
CA VAL A 135 -19.87 10.52 5.78
C VAL A 135 -21.05 11.36 6.26
N ALA A 136 -20.81 12.27 7.20
CA ALA A 136 -21.88 13.01 7.88
C ALA A 136 -21.53 14.47 8.20
N SER A 137 -20.41 14.99 7.72
CA SER A 137 -19.99 16.37 7.98
C SER A 137 -19.09 16.93 6.88
N VAL A 138 -18.94 18.25 6.84
CA VAL A 138 -17.98 18.93 5.93
C VAL A 138 -16.55 18.43 6.13
N LYS A 139 -16.15 18.16 7.38
CA LYS A 139 -14.83 17.59 7.70
C LYS A 139 -14.62 16.22 7.05
N ASP A 140 -15.67 15.42 6.93
CA ASP A 140 -15.58 14.11 6.27
C ASP A 140 -15.40 14.26 4.75
N LEU A 141 -16.04 15.26 4.13
CA LEU A 141 -15.85 15.59 2.72
C LEU A 141 -14.39 16.01 2.44
N GLU A 142 -13.85 16.89 3.27
CA GLU A 142 -12.45 17.33 3.22
C GLU A 142 -11.49 16.17 3.44
N LEU A 143 -11.79 15.27 4.38
CA LEU A 143 -10.97 14.09 4.67
C LEU A 143 -10.86 13.14 3.48
N ILE A 144 -11.96 12.91 2.75
CA ILE A 144 -11.96 12.05 1.55
C ILE A 144 -11.06 12.64 0.47
N ILE A 145 -11.19 13.95 0.20
CA ILE A 145 -10.33 14.65 -0.77
C ILE A 145 -8.87 14.53 -0.34
N TYR A 146 -8.58 14.76 0.95
CA TYR A 146 -7.24 14.63 1.50
C TYR A 146 -6.67 13.22 1.29
N TRP A 147 -7.42 12.16 1.61
CA TRP A 147 -6.96 10.78 1.40
C TRP A 147 -6.64 10.51 -0.06
N ILE A 148 -7.46 10.97 -1.01
CA ILE A 148 -7.20 10.82 -2.44
C ILE A 148 -5.91 11.56 -2.82
N ARG A 149 -5.75 12.81 -2.36
CA ARG A 149 -4.59 13.64 -2.65
C ARG A 149 -3.26 13.04 -2.21
N GLU A 150 -3.24 12.43 -1.03
CA GLU A 150 -2.02 11.85 -0.47
C GLU A 150 -1.51 10.64 -1.27
N HIS A 151 -2.33 9.99 -2.09
CA HIS A 151 -1.88 8.89 -2.96
C HIS A 151 -0.87 9.34 -4.02
N ARG A 152 -0.82 10.63 -4.38
CA ARG A 152 0.24 11.18 -5.23
C ARG A 152 1.63 10.82 -4.68
N LYS A 153 1.81 10.89 -3.36
CA LYS A 153 3.07 10.57 -2.68
C LYS A 153 3.39 9.08 -2.82
N THR A 154 2.40 8.20 -2.69
CA THR A 154 2.54 6.76 -2.87
C THR A 154 3.11 6.43 -4.25
N PHE A 155 2.45 6.86 -5.32
CA PHE A 155 2.83 6.52 -6.70
C PHE A 155 4.19 7.12 -7.09
N THR A 156 4.44 8.37 -6.67
CA THR A 156 5.73 9.03 -6.91
C THR A 156 6.85 8.26 -6.20
N GLN A 157 6.65 7.88 -4.93
CA GLN A 157 7.67 7.19 -4.16
C GLN A 157 8.01 5.81 -4.71
N TYR A 158 7.04 5.06 -5.25
CA TYR A 158 7.34 3.79 -5.93
C TYR A 158 8.26 3.97 -7.14
N THR A 159 8.06 5.06 -7.90
CA THR A 159 8.93 5.41 -9.03
C THR A 159 10.35 5.74 -8.55
N GLU A 160 10.47 6.55 -7.49
CA GLU A 160 11.76 6.92 -6.92
C GLU A 160 12.50 5.71 -6.29
N ASN A 161 11.78 4.81 -5.63
CA ASN A 161 12.37 3.57 -5.09
C ASN A 161 12.95 2.70 -6.21
N ALA A 162 12.25 2.60 -7.35
CA ALA A 162 12.73 1.84 -8.50
C ALA A 162 13.96 2.50 -9.17
N LYS A 163 13.99 3.84 -9.27
CA LYS A 163 15.18 4.57 -9.72
C LYS A 163 16.39 4.31 -8.81
N GLN A 164 16.17 4.35 -7.49
CA GLN A 164 17.21 4.00 -6.52
C GLN A 164 17.64 2.54 -6.66
N GLY A 165 16.70 1.63 -6.95
CA GLY A 165 16.99 0.23 -7.22
C GLY A 165 17.95 0.05 -8.39
N ILE A 166 17.74 0.75 -9.50
CA ILE A 166 18.66 0.76 -10.65
C ILE A 166 20.06 1.17 -10.23
N GLU A 167 20.18 2.24 -9.44
CA GLU A 167 21.48 2.74 -8.98
C GLU A 167 22.23 1.74 -8.09
N LEU A 168 21.50 0.99 -7.27
CA LEU A 168 22.03 0.00 -6.34
C LEU A 168 22.14 -1.42 -6.92
N GLY A 169 21.81 -1.62 -8.20
CA GLY A 169 21.79 -2.94 -8.83
C GLY A 169 20.65 -3.85 -8.35
N MET A 170 19.62 -3.29 -7.72
CA MET A 170 18.39 -3.97 -7.33
C MET A 170 17.39 -3.87 -8.49
N VAL A 171 17.63 -4.65 -9.54
CA VAL A 171 16.76 -4.73 -10.73
C VAL A 171 16.48 -6.18 -11.08
N GLN A 172 15.25 -6.45 -11.52
CA GLN A 172 14.85 -7.79 -11.92
C GLN A 172 15.36 -8.15 -13.33
N PRO A 173 15.31 -9.44 -13.71
CA PRO A 173 15.51 -9.84 -15.09
C PRO A 173 14.46 -9.22 -16.02
N VAL A 174 14.87 -9.01 -17.27
CA VAL A 174 14.10 -8.33 -18.32
C VAL A 174 12.72 -8.98 -18.55
N GLU A 175 12.61 -10.30 -18.48
CA GLU A 175 11.35 -11.04 -18.60
C GLU A 175 10.41 -10.75 -17.44
N VAL A 176 10.94 -10.65 -16.21
CA VAL A 176 10.12 -10.35 -15.04
C VAL A 176 9.66 -8.91 -15.07
N CYS A 177 10.53 -7.97 -15.45
CA CYS A 177 10.13 -6.57 -15.66
C CYS A 177 9.00 -6.43 -16.70
N LYS A 178 9.08 -7.12 -17.84
CA LYS A 178 8.00 -7.12 -18.84
C LYS A 178 6.70 -7.65 -18.25
N SER A 179 6.78 -8.76 -17.54
CA SER A 179 5.58 -9.39 -16.99
C SER A 179 4.95 -8.53 -15.90
N ALA A 180 5.75 -8.04 -14.95
CA ALA A 180 5.29 -7.17 -13.88
C ALA A 180 4.63 -5.88 -14.40
N SER A 181 5.24 -5.24 -15.40
CA SER A 181 4.66 -4.08 -16.07
C SER A 181 3.31 -4.41 -16.72
N ARG A 182 3.18 -5.57 -17.38
CA ARG A 182 1.91 -6.03 -17.95
C ARG A 182 0.86 -6.31 -16.87
N THR A 183 1.23 -6.93 -15.76
CA THR A 183 0.32 -7.20 -14.64
C THR A 183 -0.19 -5.90 -14.05
N LEU A 184 0.69 -4.94 -13.75
CA LEU A 184 0.32 -3.61 -13.25
C LEU A 184 -0.59 -2.86 -14.23
N SER A 185 -0.26 -2.89 -15.52
CA SER A 185 -1.08 -2.28 -16.59
C SER A 185 -2.46 -2.93 -16.69
N THR A 186 -2.57 -4.23 -16.39
CA THR A 186 -3.84 -4.97 -16.41
C THR A 186 -4.71 -4.62 -15.20
N LEU A 187 -4.12 -4.53 -14.01
CA LEU A 187 -4.83 -4.12 -12.79
C LEU A 187 -5.44 -2.72 -12.93
N TYR A 188 -4.69 -1.79 -13.50
CA TYR A 188 -5.12 -0.41 -13.73
C TYR A 188 -5.50 -0.15 -15.18
N ARG A 189 -6.05 -1.15 -15.90
CA ARG A 189 -6.35 -1.06 -17.35
C ARG A 189 -7.15 0.17 -17.75
N GLN A 190 -8.06 0.61 -16.89
CA GLN A 190 -8.89 1.79 -17.14
C GLN A 190 -8.02 3.05 -17.31
N VAL A 191 -7.08 3.28 -16.39
CA VAL A 191 -6.16 4.42 -16.39
C VAL A 191 -5.07 4.23 -17.43
N TYR A 192 -4.55 3.00 -17.57
CA TYR A 192 -3.53 2.67 -18.56
C TYR A 192 -3.99 2.95 -19.99
N ASN A 193 -5.19 2.49 -20.39
CA ASN A 193 -5.69 2.66 -21.76
C ASN A 193 -6.35 4.02 -22.02
N GLY A 194 -7.11 4.57 -21.07
CA GLY A 194 -7.88 5.80 -21.28
C GLY A 194 -7.37 7.02 -20.52
N GLY A 195 -6.18 6.92 -19.93
CA GLY A 195 -5.48 8.00 -19.28
C GLY A 195 -6.04 8.38 -17.90
N PRO A 196 -5.51 9.46 -17.30
CA PRO A 196 -5.81 9.86 -15.93
C PRO A 196 -7.30 10.06 -15.62
N LYS A 197 -8.07 10.58 -16.58
CA LYS A 197 -9.52 10.82 -16.41
C LYS A 197 -10.30 9.54 -16.11
N ASN A 198 -9.83 8.40 -16.58
CA ASN A 198 -10.47 7.12 -16.33
C ASN A 198 -10.27 6.60 -14.90
N ALA A 199 -9.49 7.29 -14.05
CA ALA A 199 -9.48 7.02 -12.62
C ALA A 199 -10.87 7.21 -11.98
N LEU A 200 -11.77 7.99 -12.60
CA LEU A 200 -13.18 8.12 -12.21
C LEU A 200 -13.96 6.79 -12.28
N ASN A 201 -13.47 5.81 -13.04
CA ASN A 201 -14.14 4.51 -13.22
C ASN A 201 -13.60 3.43 -12.26
N LEU A 202 -12.62 3.76 -11.40
CA LEU A 202 -12.07 2.84 -10.40
C LEU A 202 -13.08 2.59 -9.28
N GLY A 203 -12.99 1.44 -8.62
CA GLY A 203 -14.00 1.02 -7.64
C GLY A 203 -14.22 1.98 -6.47
N PHE A 204 -13.20 2.72 -6.04
CA PHE A 204 -13.36 3.75 -5.02
C PHE A 204 -14.05 5.00 -5.57
N SER A 205 -13.72 5.40 -6.79
CA SER A 205 -14.34 6.53 -7.48
C SER A 205 -15.81 6.25 -7.73
N THR A 206 -16.19 5.03 -8.13
CA THR A 206 -17.60 4.66 -8.35
C THR A 206 -18.41 4.55 -7.05
N LEU A 207 -17.76 4.27 -5.91
CA LEU A 207 -18.40 4.35 -4.60
C LEU A 207 -18.76 5.80 -4.24
N LEU A 208 -17.83 6.73 -4.47
CA LEU A 208 -18.02 8.16 -4.19
C LEU A 208 -18.94 8.82 -5.22
N LEU A 209 -18.70 8.54 -6.49
CA LEU A 209 -19.40 9.09 -7.63
C LEU A 209 -20.23 7.98 -8.27
N GLY A 210 -21.56 8.06 -8.17
CA GLY A 210 -22.46 7.13 -8.85
C GLY A 210 -22.38 7.24 -10.37
N ASN A 211 -23.35 6.61 -11.05
CA ASN A 211 -23.45 6.63 -12.51
C ASN A 211 -23.44 8.06 -13.05
N GLY A 212 -22.66 8.33 -14.11
CA GLY A 212 -22.53 9.67 -14.69
C GLY A 212 -21.58 10.60 -13.92
N ASN A 213 -20.84 10.07 -12.95
CA ASN A 213 -19.91 10.83 -12.11
C ASN A 213 -20.58 11.96 -11.31
N ILE A 214 -21.77 11.69 -10.76
CA ILE A 214 -22.47 12.53 -9.77
C ILE A 214 -22.32 11.92 -8.38
N LEU A 215 -22.58 12.65 -7.30
CA LEU A 215 -22.47 12.07 -5.95
C LEU A 215 -23.35 10.84 -5.79
N ASN A 216 -22.79 9.80 -5.17
CA ASN A 216 -23.57 8.64 -4.77
C ASN A 216 -24.45 8.99 -3.56
N GLU A 217 -25.75 9.20 -3.79
CA GLU A 217 -26.72 9.57 -2.76
C GLU A 217 -26.74 8.61 -1.56
N SER A 218 -26.59 7.30 -1.81
CA SER A 218 -26.59 6.30 -0.73
C SER A 218 -25.35 6.43 0.16
N TYR A 219 -24.19 6.70 -0.44
CA TYR A 219 -22.94 6.90 0.28
C TYR A 219 -22.95 8.20 1.11
N TYR A 220 -23.56 9.25 0.55
CA TYR A 220 -23.65 10.58 1.15
C TYR A 220 -24.99 10.87 1.86
N LYS A 221 -25.74 9.85 2.27
CA LYS A 221 -27.12 10.00 2.79
C LYS A 221 -27.29 10.93 4.00
N PHE A 222 -26.22 11.26 4.73
CA PHE A 222 -26.24 12.19 5.86
C PHE A 222 -25.71 13.59 5.53
N ILE A 223 -25.26 13.81 4.30
CA ILE A 223 -24.85 15.10 3.78
C ILE A 223 -26.08 15.83 3.27
N THR A 224 -26.16 17.13 3.56
CA THR A 224 -27.29 18.01 3.21
C THR A 224 -26.79 19.17 2.36
N GLU A 225 -27.70 19.91 1.74
CA GLU A 225 -27.36 21.12 0.97
C GLU A 225 -26.58 22.14 1.80
N SER A 226 -26.95 22.33 3.08
CA SER A 226 -26.22 23.22 4.00
C SER A 226 -24.76 22.79 4.18
N HIS A 227 -24.48 21.49 4.27
CA HIS A 227 -23.10 21.00 4.33
C HIS A 227 -22.34 21.27 3.02
N LEU A 228 -22.99 21.12 1.85
CA LEU A 228 -22.36 21.38 0.56
C LEU A 228 -22.08 22.86 0.35
N GLU A 229 -23.01 23.74 0.75
CA GLU A 229 -22.81 25.20 0.73
C GLU A 229 -21.71 25.63 1.72
N GLU A 230 -21.67 25.07 2.92
CA GLU A 230 -20.57 25.32 3.86
C GLU A 230 -19.23 24.88 3.26
N PHE A 231 -19.17 23.68 2.66
CA PHE A 231 -17.97 23.19 1.98
C PHE A 231 -17.54 24.15 0.86
N LYS A 232 -18.47 24.57 0.01
CA LYS A 232 -18.23 25.50 -1.10
C LYS A 232 -17.70 26.84 -0.62
N ASN A 233 -18.31 27.41 0.42
CA ASN A 233 -17.87 28.67 1.03
C ASN A 233 -16.44 28.56 1.60
N LYS A 234 -16.08 27.42 2.21
CA LYS A 234 -14.71 27.18 2.68
C LYS A 234 -13.69 26.96 1.58
N ASN A 235 -14.12 26.50 0.41
CA ASN A 235 -13.25 26.12 -0.71
C ASN A 235 -13.32 27.12 -1.87
N ASN A 236 -13.40 28.41 -1.54
CA ASN A 236 -13.37 29.52 -2.52
C ASN A 236 -14.42 29.41 -3.63
N GLY A 237 -15.61 28.93 -3.30
CA GLY A 237 -16.72 28.80 -4.24
C GLY A 237 -16.69 27.52 -5.09
N LYS A 238 -15.71 26.63 -4.92
CA LYS A 238 -15.65 25.35 -5.64
C LYS A 238 -16.63 24.33 -5.06
N GLU A 239 -17.36 23.67 -5.96
CA GLU A 239 -18.27 22.58 -5.61
C GLU A 239 -17.52 21.34 -5.13
N TYR A 240 -18.12 20.58 -4.20
CA TYR A 240 -17.51 19.34 -3.69
C TYR A 240 -17.25 18.31 -4.81
N VAL A 241 -18.20 18.13 -5.73
CA VAL A 241 -18.07 17.20 -6.87
C VAL A 241 -16.93 17.60 -7.80
N GLU A 242 -16.75 18.90 -8.02
CA GLU A 242 -15.67 19.43 -8.84
C GLU A 242 -14.31 19.10 -8.20
N LEU A 243 -14.13 19.48 -6.94
CA LEU A 243 -12.89 19.23 -6.20
C LEU A 243 -12.59 17.73 -6.03
N LEU A 244 -13.61 16.91 -5.84
CA LEU A 244 -13.47 15.47 -5.75
C LEU A 244 -12.98 14.89 -7.09
N LYS A 245 -13.56 15.31 -8.23
CA LYS A 245 -13.09 14.89 -9.55
C LYS A 245 -11.67 15.36 -9.83
N GLU A 246 -11.34 16.61 -9.50
CA GLU A 246 -9.98 17.14 -9.60
C GLU A 246 -9.01 16.26 -8.82
N ALA A 247 -9.29 15.96 -7.55
CA ALA A 247 -8.42 15.11 -6.73
C ALA A 247 -8.25 13.70 -7.33
N ILE A 248 -9.34 13.07 -7.78
CA ILE A 248 -9.29 11.73 -8.39
C ILE A 248 -8.45 11.74 -9.66
N ILE A 249 -8.59 12.75 -10.52
CA ILE A 249 -7.87 12.80 -11.80
C ILE A 249 -6.42 13.21 -11.58
N ASP A 250 -6.19 14.28 -10.83
CA ASP A 250 -4.91 14.96 -10.80
C ASP A 250 -3.95 14.42 -9.74
N ASP A 251 -4.48 13.91 -8.63
CA ASP A 251 -3.66 13.42 -7.53
C ASP A 251 -3.64 11.89 -7.43
N PHE A 252 -4.62 11.21 -8.02
CA PHE A 252 -4.62 9.74 -8.12
C PHE A 252 -4.33 9.28 -9.55
N GLY A 253 -5.12 9.72 -10.53
CA GLY A 253 -5.06 9.26 -11.92
C GLY A 253 -3.78 9.61 -12.65
N LYS A 254 -3.32 10.86 -12.57
CA LYS A 254 -2.07 11.31 -13.22
C LYS A 254 -0.84 10.59 -12.64
N PRO A 255 -0.59 10.61 -11.31
CA PRO A 255 0.60 9.95 -10.76
C PRO A 255 0.59 8.44 -10.96
N LEU A 256 -0.60 7.80 -10.93
CA LEU A 256 -0.74 6.39 -11.28
C LEU A 256 -0.36 6.13 -12.74
N LYS A 257 -0.82 6.96 -13.69
CA LYS A 257 -0.47 6.83 -15.10
C LYS A 257 1.03 7.02 -15.32
N ASP A 258 1.62 8.03 -14.69
CA ASP A 258 3.05 8.32 -14.78
C ASP A 258 3.88 7.15 -14.25
N MET A 259 3.49 6.57 -13.12
CA MET A 259 4.14 5.38 -12.55
C MET A 259 4.04 4.16 -13.49
N ILE A 260 2.86 3.90 -14.07
CA ILE A 260 2.66 2.79 -15.02
C ILE A 260 3.53 3.00 -16.27
N ASP A 261 3.57 4.22 -16.81
CA ASP A 261 4.36 4.55 -17.98
C ASP A 261 5.85 4.42 -17.72
N TYR A 262 6.32 4.86 -16.55
CA TYR A 262 7.70 4.67 -16.11
C TYR A 262 8.06 3.18 -16.10
N PHE A 263 7.29 2.34 -15.41
CA PHE A 263 7.61 0.91 -15.33
C PHE A 263 7.58 0.20 -16.70
N LYS A 264 6.72 0.67 -17.60
CA LYS A 264 6.54 0.08 -18.92
C LYS A 264 7.59 0.53 -19.94
N ASN A 265 7.92 1.81 -19.96
CA ASN A 265 8.68 2.43 -21.04
C ASN A 265 10.11 2.82 -20.61
N GLU A 266 10.35 3.08 -19.33
CA GLU A 266 11.62 3.62 -18.84
C GLU A 266 12.37 2.64 -17.93
N HIS A 267 11.73 2.11 -16.89
CA HIS A 267 12.37 1.18 -15.96
C HIS A 267 12.88 -0.09 -16.67
N PHE A 268 12.07 -0.59 -17.61
CA PHE A 268 12.32 -1.83 -18.31
C PHE A 268 13.69 -1.90 -19.01
N VAL A 269 14.21 -0.77 -19.51
CA VAL A 269 15.51 -0.78 -20.21
C VAL A 269 16.67 -1.08 -19.28
N TYR A 270 16.53 -0.82 -17.97
CA TYR A 270 17.58 -1.04 -16.98
C TYR A 270 17.56 -2.45 -16.37
N CYS A 271 16.59 -3.28 -16.76
CA CYS A 271 16.50 -4.65 -16.29
C CYS A 271 17.61 -5.51 -16.89
N SER A 272 18.10 -6.46 -16.10
CA SER A 272 19.23 -7.32 -16.49
C SER A 272 18.80 -8.44 -17.44
N PRO A 273 19.70 -8.99 -18.26
CA PRO A 273 19.42 -10.21 -19.00
C PRO A 273 19.09 -11.38 -18.05
N SER A 274 18.18 -12.26 -18.44
CA SER A 274 17.88 -13.49 -17.69
C SER A 274 19.09 -14.39 -17.43
N SER A 275 20.16 -14.27 -18.23
CA SER A 275 21.41 -15.02 -18.00
C SER A 275 22.23 -14.50 -16.82
N VAL A 276 21.98 -13.28 -16.33
CA VAL A 276 22.78 -12.61 -15.30
C VAL A 276 22.21 -12.84 -13.90
N SER A 277 20.89 -12.86 -13.77
CA SER A 277 20.21 -13.09 -12.50
C SER A 277 19.02 -14.03 -12.71
N SER A 278 18.93 -15.05 -11.86
CA SER A 278 17.81 -15.99 -11.82
C SER A 278 16.82 -15.70 -10.68
N GLY A 279 16.90 -14.52 -10.05
CA GLY A 279 15.99 -14.10 -8.97
C GLY A 279 16.67 -13.30 -7.86
N LEU A 280 16.02 -13.19 -6.70
CA LEU A 280 16.46 -12.35 -5.58
C LEU A 280 17.86 -12.70 -5.05
N GLY A 281 18.26 -13.97 -5.09
CA GLY A 281 19.56 -14.42 -4.55
C GLY A 281 20.79 -13.91 -5.32
N GLY A 282 20.60 -13.35 -6.53
CA GLY A 282 21.68 -12.75 -7.33
C GLY A 282 21.81 -11.24 -7.13
N LEU A 283 21.01 -10.63 -6.27
CA LEU A 283 20.97 -9.19 -6.06
C LEU A 283 21.74 -8.78 -4.78
N PRO A 284 22.32 -7.56 -4.74
CA PRO A 284 22.40 -6.58 -5.82
C PRO A 284 23.37 -7.00 -6.94
N LEU A 285 23.09 -6.56 -8.17
CA LEU A 285 23.96 -6.76 -9.32
C LEU A 285 25.24 -5.93 -9.20
N LYS A 286 26.36 -6.51 -9.63
CA LYS A 286 27.67 -5.82 -9.64
C LYS A 286 27.81 -4.77 -10.74
N HIS A 287 26.97 -4.84 -11.78
CA HIS A 287 27.05 -3.98 -12.94
C HIS A 287 25.65 -3.44 -13.27
N LYS A 288 25.63 -2.22 -13.81
CA LYS A 288 24.41 -1.62 -14.37
C LYS A 288 24.17 -2.15 -15.77
N PHE A 289 22.90 -2.19 -16.15
CA PHE A 289 22.46 -2.62 -17.47
C PHE A 289 21.62 -1.52 -18.10
N LYS A 290 21.70 -1.40 -19.43
CA LYS A 290 20.78 -0.63 -20.24
C LYS A 290 20.54 -1.39 -21.53
N ASP A 291 19.29 -1.54 -21.93
CA ASP A 291 18.88 -2.32 -23.10
C ASP A 291 19.44 -3.76 -23.08
N SER A 292 19.51 -4.37 -21.88
CA SER A 292 20.12 -5.69 -21.65
C SER A 292 21.64 -5.75 -21.93
N GLU A 293 22.30 -4.62 -22.13
CA GLU A 293 23.76 -4.53 -22.30
C GLU A 293 24.41 -4.00 -21.02
N LYS A 294 25.51 -4.66 -20.63
CA LYS A 294 26.31 -4.23 -19.47
C LYS A 294 26.89 -2.85 -19.76
N GLN A 295 26.70 -1.92 -18.84
CA GLN A 295 27.31 -0.60 -18.91
C GLN A 295 28.75 -0.68 -18.36
N GLU A 296 29.71 -0.14 -19.11
CA GLU A 296 31.06 0.12 -18.60
C GLU A 296 30.98 1.32 -17.62
N GLN A 297 31.61 1.18 -16.45
CA GLN A 297 31.70 2.26 -15.45
C GLN A 297 32.88 3.16 -15.75
#